data_AF-A0A966HWU0-F1
#
_entry.id   AF-A0A966HWU0-F1
#
_cell.length_a   1.000
_cell.length_b   1.000
_cell.length_c   1.000
_cell.angle_alpha   90.00
_cell.angle_beta   90.00
_cell.angle_gamma   90.00
#
_symmetry.space_group_name_H-M   'P 1'
#
loop_
_entity.id
_entity.type
_entity.pdbx_description
1 polymer ?
#
loop_
_entity_poly.entity_id
_entity_poly.type
_entity_poly.pdbx_seq_one_letter_code
_entity_poly.pdbx_strand_id
1 'polypeptide(L)'
;MWLLLINPKSGNGRGNRIGKLVKQELKALGIEYIDVSADSARESQENLKSKLSESQEFEGLFLIGGDGTVNLAVQELVGSDLGLALIPAGTGNDFARTLNLKLKNPEQLISYYLSSRPSLIDVGKVGEKYFVDVLSTGFDSMVNERANAMKRIKGRAKYNVSILMVLSTFKAKSYRFNIDGFSFESKAMLIAVSNGICYGGGMKVVAHVSTPSPAERYAAAKKRSSHPLTTEFMANYDFGFDEFQSLGCHHLEDGKSVLVAAPTGAGKTIVGEFATFLAEKNGNRCFYTTPIKALSNQKYQDLVKLYGDSEVGLLTGDSSINSEARIVVMTTEVLRNMIYAGSNAIDDLGYVVMDEVHYLADKFRGAVWEEILIHLPERIQIVSLSATVSNAEEF
;
A
#
# COMPACT_ATOMS: atom_id res chain seq x y z
N MET A 1 -25.79 7.84 -24.89
CA MET A 1 -26.21 9.21 -24.49
C MET A 1 -25.51 9.59 -23.19
N TRP A 2 -25.05 10.83 -23.07
CA TRP A 2 -24.33 11.34 -21.90
C TRP A 2 -25.23 12.17 -20.96
N LEU A 3 -24.80 12.38 -19.72
CA LEU A 3 -25.35 13.42 -18.84
C LEU A 3 -24.42 14.64 -18.82
N LEU A 4 -25.00 15.83 -18.69
CA LEU A 4 -24.27 17.09 -18.59
C LEU A 4 -24.73 17.87 -17.36
N LEU A 5 -23.79 18.20 -16.46
CA LEU A 5 -24.04 19.02 -15.27
C LEU A 5 -23.06 20.20 -15.24
N ILE A 6 -23.58 21.42 -15.32
CA ILE A 6 -22.84 22.67 -15.25
C ILE A 6 -23.26 23.43 -14.01
N ASN A 7 -22.30 23.79 -13.16
CA ASN A 7 -22.53 24.80 -12.13
C ASN A 7 -22.13 26.19 -12.66
N PRO A 8 -23.10 27.03 -13.10
CA PRO A 8 -22.79 28.31 -13.75
C PRO A 8 -22.08 29.29 -12.82
N LYS A 9 -22.27 29.17 -11.50
CA LYS A 9 -21.71 30.06 -10.48
C LYS A 9 -20.28 29.68 -10.08
N SER A 10 -19.78 28.51 -10.48
CA SER A 10 -18.44 28.04 -10.12
C SER A 10 -17.34 28.99 -10.59
N GLY A 11 -16.32 29.20 -9.74
CA GLY A 11 -15.15 30.02 -10.06
C GLY A 11 -15.46 31.48 -10.41
N ASN A 12 -16.47 32.08 -9.79
CA ASN A 12 -16.98 33.43 -10.11
C ASN A 12 -17.50 33.55 -11.55
N GLY A 13 -18.34 32.60 -11.98
CA GLY A 13 -18.93 32.60 -13.33
C GLY A 13 -18.10 31.90 -14.40
N ARG A 14 -16.93 31.36 -14.04
CA ARG A 14 -16.10 30.56 -14.95
C ARG A 14 -16.81 29.28 -15.39
N GLY A 15 -17.62 28.68 -14.51
CA GLY A 15 -18.47 27.53 -14.83
C GLY A 15 -19.40 27.78 -16.01
N ASN A 16 -20.08 28.93 -16.05
CA ASN A 16 -20.93 29.31 -17.18
C ASN A 16 -20.12 29.48 -18.48
N ARG A 17 -18.96 30.14 -18.41
CA ARG A 17 -18.10 30.36 -19.59
C ARG A 17 -17.59 29.04 -20.17
N ILE A 18 -17.06 28.15 -19.32
CA ILE A 18 -16.55 26.83 -19.74
C ILE A 18 -17.71 25.95 -20.21
N GLY A 19 -18.86 25.97 -19.51
CA GLY A 19 -20.04 25.20 -19.90
C GLY A 19 -20.55 25.54 -21.30
N LYS A 20 -20.50 26.81 -21.72
CA LYS A 20 -20.82 27.21 -23.10
C LYS A 20 -19.86 26.60 -24.13
N LEU A 21 -18.57 26.60 -23.84
CA LEU A 21 -17.55 26.01 -24.70
C LEU A 21 -17.73 24.49 -24.79
N VAL A 22 -17.97 23.81 -23.66
CA VAL A 22 -18.23 22.36 -23.64
C VAL A 22 -19.47 22.00 -24.46
N LYS A 23 -20.58 22.75 -24.33
CA LYS A 23 -21.78 22.53 -25.15
C LYS A 23 -21.51 22.68 -26.65
N GLN A 24 -20.71 23.69 -27.03
CA GLN A 24 -20.33 23.89 -28.43
C GLN A 24 -19.49 22.72 -28.95
N GLU A 25 -18.53 22.25 -28.15
CA GLU A 25 -17.65 21.15 -28.52
C GLU A 25 -18.39 19.81 -28.62
N LEU A 26 -19.22 19.47 -27.64
CA LEU A 26 -20.05 18.25 -27.68
C LEU A 26 -20.98 18.27 -28.91
N LYS A 27 -21.55 19.42 -29.26
CA LYS A 27 -22.35 19.58 -30.47
C LYS A 27 -21.53 19.38 -31.74
N ALA A 28 -20.32 19.94 -31.81
CA ALA A 28 -19.42 19.79 -32.96
C ALA A 28 -19.00 18.32 -33.17
N LEU A 29 -18.84 17.57 -32.07
CA LEU A 29 -18.51 16.15 -32.07
C LEU A 29 -19.74 15.23 -32.24
N GLY A 30 -20.95 15.77 -32.33
CA GLY A 30 -22.18 14.97 -32.46
C GLY A 30 -22.53 14.14 -31.21
N ILE A 31 -22.04 14.53 -30.04
CA ILE A 31 -22.29 13.82 -28.78
C ILE A 31 -23.64 14.26 -28.20
N GLU A 32 -24.57 13.31 -28.11
CA GLU A 32 -25.88 13.53 -27.49
C GLU A 32 -25.80 13.50 -25.96
N TYR A 33 -26.43 14.47 -25.32
CA TYR A 33 -26.47 14.57 -23.86
C TYR A 33 -27.83 15.06 -23.34
N ILE A 34 -28.11 14.73 -22.08
CA ILE A 34 -29.21 15.30 -21.29
C ILE A 34 -28.63 16.31 -20.29
N ASP A 35 -29.11 17.54 -20.35
CA ASP A 35 -28.68 18.61 -19.45
C ASP A 35 -29.46 18.55 -18.13
N VAL A 36 -28.78 18.20 -17.05
CA VAL A 36 -29.34 18.15 -15.68
C VAL A 36 -28.96 19.40 -14.87
N SER A 37 -28.36 20.41 -15.50
CA SER A 37 -27.92 21.64 -14.85
C SER A 37 -29.10 22.50 -14.37
N ALA A 38 -28.87 23.21 -13.27
CA ALA A 38 -29.80 24.20 -12.73
C ALA A 38 -29.06 25.47 -12.24
N ASP A 39 -29.80 26.46 -11.75
CA ASP A 39 -29.24 27.72 -11.24
C ASP A 39 -28.46 27.55 -9.92
N SER A 40 -28.64 26.40 -9.26
CA SER A 40 -27.91 26.01 -8.06
C SER A 40 -27.32 24.60 -8.19
N ALA A 41 -26.19 24.38 -7.53
CA ALA A 41 -25.54 23.07 -7.54
C ALA A 41 -26.37 21.99 -6.84
N ARG A 42 -27.20 22.37 -5.85
CA ARG A 42 -28.09 21.47 -5.13
C ARG A 42 -29.25 20.99 -6.00
N GLU A 43 -29.90 21.92 -6.68
CA GLU A 43 -30.97 21.57 -7.63
C GLU A 43 -30.42 20.73 -8.79
N SER A 44 -29.20 21.01 -9.25
CA SER A 44 -28.52 20.17 -10.25
C SER A 44 -28.25 18.75 -9.73
N GLN A 45 -27.95 18.60 -8.43
CA GLN A 45 -27.79 17.29 -7.78
C GLN A 45 -29.13 16.54 -7.70
N GLU A 46 -30.22 17.22 -7.36
CA GLU A 46 -31.56 16.63 -7.30
C GLU A 46 -32.01 16.15 -8.69
N ASN A 47 -31.73 16.94 -9.75
CA ASN A 47 -31.96 16.54 -11.14
C ASN A 47 -31.12 15.31 -11.53
N LEU A 48 -29.83 15.30 -11.18
CA LEU A 48 -28.94 14.16 -11.42
C LEU A 48 -29.47 12.90 -10.74
N LYS A 49 -29.83 12.99 -9.45
CA LYS A 49 -30.40 11.88 -8.68
C LYS A 49 -31.66 11.33 -9.33
N SER A 50 -32.58 12.21 -9.73
CA SER A 50 -33.80 11.82 -10.42
C SER A 50 -33.47 11.05 -11.71
N LYS A 51 -32.49 11.53 -12.48
CA LYS A 51 -32.12 10.92 -13.76
C LYS A 51 -31.42 9.56 -13.60
N LEU A 52 -30.60 9.40 -12.57
CA LEU A 52 -29.95 8.13 -12.23
C LEU A 52 -30.93 7.05 -11.75
N SER A 53 -32.13 7.44 -11.30
CA SER A 53 -33.17 6.50 -10.87
C SER A 53 -34.02 5.93 -12.01
N GLU A 54 -33.87 6.47 -13.23
CA GLU A 54 -34.56 5.96 -14.41
C GLU A 54 -33.86 4.72 -14.98
N SER A 55 -34.58 3.82 -15.64
CA SER A 55 -34.02 2.60 -16.24
C SER A 55 -33.16 2.83 -17.50
N GLN A 56 -32.79 4.08 -17.79
CA GLN A 56 -31.98 4.43 -18.94
C GLN A 56 -30.49 4.37 -18.56
N GLU A 57 -29.69 3.68 -19.38
CA GLU A 57 -28.24 3.68 -19.23
C GLU A 57 -27.60 4.92 -19.87
N PHE A 58 -26.56 5.44 -19.22
CA PHE A 58 -25.79 6.60 -19.69
C PHE A 58 -24.31 6.22 -19.83
N GLU A 59 -23.63 6.79 -20.83
CA GLU A 59 -22.21 6.53 -21.07
C GLU A 59 -21.29 7.17 -20.02
N GLY A 60 -21.74 8.29 -19.43
CA GLY A 60 -20.98 9.03 -18.43
C GLY A 60 -21.63 10.37 -18.09
N LEU A 61 -21.06 11.04 -17.08
CA LEU A 61 -21.45 12.39 -16.66
C LEU A 61 -20.32 13.38 -16.94
N PHE A 62 -20.54 14.33 -17.85
CA PHE A 62 -19.73 15.54 -17.94
C PHE A 62 -20.10 16.50 -16.81
N LEU A 63 -19.15 16.77 -15.90
CA LEU A 63 -19.34 17.70 -14.79
C LEU A 63 -18.43 18.92 -14.93
N ILE A 64 -19.04 20.10 -15.05
CA ILE A 64 -18.37 21.39 -15.18
C ILE A 64 -18.56 22.15 -13.88
N GLY A 65 -17.52 22.17 -13.04
CA GLY A 65 -17.67 22.65 -11.67
C GLY A 65 -16.37 22.78 -10.90
N GLY A 66 -16.49 23.16 -9.63
CA GLY A 66 -15.38 23.12 -8.67
C GLY A 66 -15.57 21.98 -7.68
N ASP A 67 -14.71 21.92 -6.66
CA ASP A 67 -14.69 20.84 -5.66
C ASP A 67 -16.06 20.66 -4.96
N GLY A 68 -16.78 21.74 -4.67
CA GLY A 68 -18.13 21.65 -4.09
C GLY A 68 -19.17 21.04 -5.03
N THR A 69 -19.02 21.21 -6.35
CA THR A 69 -19.93 20.57 -7.34
C THR A 69 -19.61 19.10 -7.49
N VAL A 70 -18.31 18.75 -7.50
CA VAL A 70 -17.84 17.37 -7.44
C VAL A 70 -18.39 16.68 -6.20
N ASN A 71 -18.26 17.29 -5.02
CA ASN A 71 -18.73 16.69 -3.77
C ASN A 71 -20.24 16.36 -3.79
N LEU A 72 -21.06 17.25 -4.36
CA LEU A 72 -22.51 17.01 -4.49
C LEU A 72 -22.82 15.87 -5.46
N ALA A 73 -22.15 15.82 -6.62
CA ALA A 73 -22.37 14.75 -7.59
C ALA A 73 -21.91 13.39 -7.06
N VAL A 74 -20.78 13.33 -6.35
CA VAL A 74 -20.26 12.10 -5.76
C VAL A 74 -21.27 11.44 -4.82
N GLN A 75 -22.10 12.21 -4.10
CA GLN A 75 -23.10 11.61 -3.21
C GLN A 75 -24.10 10.73 -3.97
N GLU A 76 -24.36 11.03 -5.25
CA GLU A 76 -25.30 10.29 -6.08
C GLU A 76 -24.61 9.24 -6.97
N LEU A 77 -23.32 9.42 -7.28
CA LEU A 77 -22.57 8.53 -8.16
C LEU A 77 -21.99 7.31 -7.45
N VAL A 78 -21.70 7.39 -6.15
CA VAL A 78 -21.13 6.25 -5.40
C VAL A 78 -22.14 5.10 -5.38
N GLY A 79 -21.71 3.94 -5.89
CA GLY A 79 -22.56 2.76 -6.06
C GLY A 79 -23.29 2.69 -7.39
N SER A 80 -23.14 3.70 -8.26
CA SER A 80 -23.54 3.63 -9.67
C SER A 80 -22.35 3.22 -10.56
N ASP A 81 -22.64 2.68 -11.74
CA ASP A 81 -21.63 2.39 -12.77
C ASP A 81 -21.31 3.60 -13.67
N LEU A 82 -21.83 4.78 -13.33
CA LEU A 82 -21.68 5.97 -14.18
C LEU A 82 -20.34 6.67 -13.95
N GLY A 83 -19.50 6.68 -14.98
CA GLY A 83 -18.22 7.39 -14.97
C GLY A 83 -18.35 8.92 -14.89
N LEU A 84 -17.44 9.56 -14.14
CA LEU A 84 -17.37 11.02 -13.99
C LEU A 84 -16.29 11.64 -14.90
N ALA A 85 -16.72 12.44 -15.87
CA ALA A 85 -15.87 13.25 -16.75
C ALA A 85 -15.76 14.69 -16.23
N LEU A 86 -14.77 14.97 -15.37
CA LEU A 86 -14.60 16.26 -14.71
C LEU A 86 -13.93 17.31 -15.59
N ILE A 87 -14.58 18.47 -15.76
CA ILE A 87 -14.01 19.65 -16.39
C ILE A 87 -13.91 20.77 -15.32
N PRO A 88 -12.69 21.09 -14.84
CA PRO A 88 -12.50 21.96 -13.70
C PRO A 88 -12.80 23.43 -14.04
N ALA A 89 -13.72 24.02 -13.29
CA ALA A 89 -14.13 25.43 -13.41
C ALA A 89 -14.04 26.21 -12.09
N GLY A 90 -13.75 25.54 -10.97
CA GLY A 90 -13.62 26.12 -9.64
C GLY A 90 -12.32 26.90 -9.41
N THR A 91 -12.17 27.46 -8.21
CA THR A 91 -10.99 28.24 -7.82
C THR A 91 -9.83 27.37 -7.33
N GLY A 92 -10.11 26.30 -6.59
CA GLY A 92 -9.11 25.35 -6.09
C GLY A 92 -8.85 24.21 -7.08
N ASN A 93 -9.93 23.47 -7.39
CA ASN A 93 -9.92 22.26 -8.24
C ASN A 93 -8.95 21.21 -7.70
N ASP A 94 -8.96 21.03 -6.38
CA ASP A 94 -8.05 20.13 -5.67
C ASP A 94 -8.24 18.69 -6.14
N PHE A 95 -9.48 18.24 -6.33
CA PHE A 95 -9.74 16.89 -6.85
C PHE A 95 -9.25 16.71 -8.29
N ALA A 96 -9.41 17.72 -9.16
CA ALA A 96 -8.89 17.67 -10.52
C ALA A 96 -7.35 17.62 -10.55
N ARG A 97 -6.68 18.23 -9.56
CA ARG A 97 -5.22 18.15 -9.39
C ARG A 97 -4.80 16.78 -8.88
N THR A 98 -5.57 16.19 -7.96
CA THR A 98 -5.38 14.81 -7.49
C THR A 98 -5.45 13.83 -8.67
N LEU A 99 -6.39 14.04 -9.59
CA LEU A 99 -6.49 13.27 -10.85
C LEU A 99 -5.45 13.66 -11.92
N ASN A 100 -4.52 14.57 -11.63
CA ASN A 100 -3.50 15.07 -12.54
C ASN A 100 -4.07 15.63 -13.88
N LEU A 101 -5.26 16.23 -13.84
CA LEU A 101 -5.94 16.73 -15.04
C LEU A 101 -5.33 18.05 -15.54
N LYS A 102 -5.28 18.21 -16.87
CA LYS A 102 -4.87 19.46 -17.52
C LYS A 102 -5.94 20.54 -17.39
N LEU A 103 -5.85 21.35 -16.33
CA LEU A 103 -6.89 22.30 -15.91
C LEU A 103 -7.26 23.41 -16.92
N LYS A 104 -6.46 23.66 -17.95
CA LYS A 104 -6.62 24.83 -18.84
C LYS A 104 -7.23 24.52 -20.22
N ASN A 105 -7.41 23.24 -20.57
CA ASN A 105 -7.81 22.83 -21.92
C ASN A 105 -9.05 21.92 -21.87
N PRO A 106 -10.27 22.48 -21.77
CA PRO A 106 -11.50 21.69 -21.71
C PRO A 106 -11.68 20.75 -22.91
N GLU A 107 -11.34 21.18 -24.12
CA GLU A 107 -11.41 20.38 -25.36
C GLU A 107 -10.58 19.10 -25.25
N GLN A 108 -9.32 19.21 -24.79
CA GLN A 108 -8.44 18.05 -24.59
C GLN A 108 -9.00 17.08 -23.54
N LEU A 109 -9.66 17.59 -22.49
CA LEU A 109 -10.30 16.74 -21.50
C LEU A 109 -11.50 16.00 -22.10
N ILE A 110 -12.33 16.67 -22.93
CA ILE A 110 -13.43 16.03 -23.64
C ILE A 110 -12.90 14.90 -24.53
N SER A 111 -11.90 15.16 -25.37
CA SER A 111 -11.31 14.12 -26.22
C SER A 111 -10.73 12.96 -25.41
N TYR A 112 -10.07 13.25 -24.28
CA TYR A 112 -9.56 12.23 -23.37
C TYR A 112 -10.67 11.34 -22.81
N TYR A 113 -11.76 11.93 -22.32
CA TYR A 113 -12.88 11.16 -21.73
C TYR A 113 -13.62 10.33 -22.77
N LEU A 114 -13.76 10.81 -24.00
CA LEU A 114 -14.41 10.07 -25.09
C LEU A 114 -13.55 8.90 -25.62
N SER A 115 -12.23 8.93 -25.41
CA SER A 115 -11.30 7.91 -25.91
C SER A 115 -10.75 6.97 -24.83
N SER A 116 -11.09 7.20 -23.56
CA SER A 116 -10.54 6.46 -22.42
C SER A 116 -11.61 5.69 -21.68
N ARG A 117 -11.25 4.52 -21.13
CA ARG A 117 -12.13 3.80 -20.19
C ARG A 117 -12.04 4.43 -18.80
N PRO A 118 -13.14 4.45 -18.03
CA PRO A 118 -13.13 4.93 -16.66
C PRO A 118 -12.24 4.05 -15.77
N SER A 119 -11.60 4.68 -14.79
CA SER A 119 -10.86 4.02 -13.72
C SER A 119 -11.62 4.13 -12.40
N LEU A 120 -11.54 3.10 -11.56
CA LEU A 120 -12.07 3.17 -10.20
C LEU A 120 -11.26 4.16 -9.35
N ILE A 121 -11.93 4.83 -8.43
CA ILE A 121 -11.32 5.75 -7.47
C ILE A 121 -11.78 5.41 -6.06
N ASP A 122 -10.88 5.56 -5.09
CA ASP A 122 -11.24 5.39 -3.69
C ASP A 122 -12.06 6.58 -3.21
N VAL A 123 -13.14 6.28 -2.49
CA VAL A 123 -13.99 7.28 -1.83
C VAL A 123 -13.96 7.06 -0.33
N GLY A 124 -13.81 8.14 0.43
CA GLY A 124 -13.96 8.11 1.88
C GLY A 124 -15.43 8.28 2.28
N LYS A 125 -15.86 7.63 3.36
CA LYS A 125 -17.23 7.73 3.91
C LYS A 125 -17.18 8.24 5.35
N VAL A 126 -18.07 9.18 5.69
CA VAL A 126 -18.26 9.74 7.04
C VAL A 126 -19.74 9.79 7.35
N GLY A 127 -20.18 8.95 8.30
CA GLY A 127 -21.62 8.69 8.47
C GLY A 127 -22.20 8.24 7.12
N GLU A 128 -23.22 8.92 6.62
CA GLU A 128 -23.83 8.63 5.32
C GLU A 128 -23.28 9.45 4.14
N LYS A 129 -22.24 10.26 4.35
CA LYS A 129 -21.69 11.15 3.32
C LYS A 129 -20.36 10.66 2.76
N TYR A 130 -20.12 10.91 1.48
CA TYR A 130 -18.88 10.56 0.80
C TYR A 130 -17.98 11.77 0.55
N PHE A 131 -16.67 11.54 0.49
CA PHE A 131 -15.66 12.52 0.06
C PHE A 131 -14.61 11.85 -0.83
N VAL A 132 -14.01 12.60 -1.75
CA VAL A 132 -13.05 12.07 -2.76
C VAL A 132 -11.63 12.57 -2.61
N ASP A 133 -11.42 13.64 -1.84
CA ASP A 133 -10.12 14.32 -1.79
C ASP A 133 -9.62 14.38 -0.35
N VAL A 134 -10.12 15.33 0.46
CA VAL A 134 -9.70 15.49 1.86
C VAL A 134 -10.91 15.72 2.76
N LEU A 135 -10.93 15.02 3.90
CA LEU A 135 -11.77 15.31 5.06
C LEU A 135 -10.88 15.90 6.14
N SER A 136 -11.24 17.04 6.70
CA SER A 136 -10.47 17.68 7.76
C SER A 136 -11.34 18.25 8.87
N THR A 137 -10.78 18.34 10.07
CA THR A 137 -11.39 18.95 11.25
C THR A 137 -10.34 19.68 12.08
N GLY A 138 -10.75 20.78 12.70
CA GLY A 138 -9.92 21.56 13.59
C GLY A 138 -9.81 23.00 13.11
N PHE A 139 -8.57 23.46 12.97
CA PHE A 139 -8.27 24.85 12.65
C PHE A 139 -8.86 25.30 11.30
N ASP A 140 -8.66 24.51 10.25
CA ASP A 140 -9.08 24.80 8.88
C ASP A 140 -10.61 24.88 8.73
N SER A 141 -11.33 23.97 9.38
CA SER A 141 -12.78 23.92 9.30
C SER A 141 -13.39 25.16 9.94
N MET A 142 -12.82 25.61 11.07
CA MET A 142 -13.21 26.86 11.72
C MET A 142 -12.88 28.09 10.89
N VAL A 143 -11.72 28.12 10.22
CA VAL A 143 -11.38 29.19 9.28
C VAL A 143 -12.38 29.24 8.14
N ASN A 144 -12.75 28.09 7.57
CA ASN A 144 -13.68 28.02 6.45
C ASN A 144 -15.12 28.43 6.83
N GLU A 145 -15.63 27.95 7.96
CA GLU A 145 -16.94 28.36 8.50
C GLU A 145 -17.00 29.88 8.70
N ARG A 146 -15.96 30.44 9.34
CA ARG A 146 -15.87 31.88 9.58
C ARG A 146 -15.77 32.68 8.28
N ALA A 147 -14.96 32.21 7.33
CA ALA A 147 -14.81 32.81 6.01
C ALA A 147 -16.11 32.78 5.21
N ASN A 148 -16.97 31.77 5.39
CA ASN A 148 -18.26 31.67 4.71
C ASN A 148 -19.36 32.51 5.39
N ALA A 149 -19.25 32.77 6.70
CA ALA A 149 -20.14 33.68 7.41
C ALA A 149 -19.89 35.18 7.07
N MET A 150 -18.70 35.54 6.56
CA MET A 150 -18.37 36.93 6.22
C MET A 150 -19.10 37.41 4.97
N LYS A 151 -20.04 38.35 5.15
CA LYS A 151 -20.76 38.99 4.02
C LYS A 151 -20.04 40.22 3.44
N ARG A 152 -19.22 40.91 4.24
CA ARG A 152 -18.61 42.21 3.88
C ARG A 152 -17.28 42.10 3.13
N ILE A 153 -16.49 41.06 3.41
CA ILE A 153 -15.16 40.85 2.82
C ILE A 153 -15.29 39.75 1.77
N LYS A 154 -14.87 40.03 0.54
CA LYS A 154 -15.00 39.11 -0.60
C LYS A 154 -13.66 38.53 -1.02
N GLY A 155 -13.71 37.42 -1.76
CA GLY A 155 -12.53 36.80 -2.37
C GLY A 155 -11.54 36.24 -1.36
N ARG A 156 -10.25 36.22 -1.71
CA ARG A 156 -9.18 35.63 -0.89
C ARG A 156 -8.99 36.31 0.46
N ALA A 157 -9.31 37.61 0.56
CA ALA A 157 -9.13 38.39 1.79
C ALA A 157 -9.94 37.84 2.98
N LYS A 158 -11.12 37.25 2.73
CA LYS A 158 -11.96 36.67 3.79
C LYS A 158 -11.27 35.49 4.50
N TYR A 159 -10.47 34.72 3.78
CA TYR A 159 -9.72 33.60 4.34
C TYR A 159 -8.55 34.10 5.19
N ASN A 160 -7.77 35.09 4.71
CA ASN A 160 -6.66 35.66 5.48
C ASN A 160 -7.13 36.26 6.81
N VAL A 161 -8.23 37.00 6.80
CA VAL A 161 -8.81 37.58 8.03
C VAL A 161 -9.32 36.48 8.96
N SER A 162 -9.95 35.43 8.41
CA SER A 162 -10.44 34.30 9.20
C SER A 162 -9.27 33.54 9.85
N ILE A 163 -8.16 33.34 9.13
CA ILE A 163 -6.94 32.73 9.66
C ILE A 163 -6.43 33.52 10.87
N LEU A 164 -6.24 34.84 10.73
CA LEU A 164 -5.74 35.68 11.82
C LEU A 164 -6.65 35.64 13.06
N MET A 165 -7.97 35.67 12.87
CA MET A 165 -8.94 35.61 13.98
C MET A 165 -9.00 34.25 14.67
N VAL A 166 -8.86 33.15 13.92
CA VAL A 166 -8.89 31.80 14.49
C VAL A 166 -7.56 31.47 15.16
N LEU A 167 -6.41 31.90 14.59
CA LEU A 167 -5.09 31.66 15.18
C LEU A 167 -4.95 32.23 16.60
N SER A 168 -5.55 33.40 16.86
CA SER A 168 -5.46 34.05 18.17
C SER A 168 -6.31 33.38 19.26
N THR A 169 -7.23 32.48 18.88
CA THR A 169 -8.23 31.91 19.82
C THR A 169 -8.24 30.39 19.84
N PHE A 170 -7.71 29.73 18.83
CA PHE A 170 -7.83 28.28 18.67
C PHE A 170 -6.79 27.53 19.50
N LYS A 171 -7.27 26.50 20.22
CA LYS A 171 -6.44 25.60 21.02
C LYS A 171 -6.55 24.19 20.47
N ALA A 172 -5.50 23.40 20.69
CA ALA A 172 -5.48 22.00 20.30
C ALA A 172 -6.68 21.25 20.93
N LYS A 173 -7.39 20.50 20.09
CA LYS A 173 -8.51 19.65 20.51
C LYS A 173 -7.98 18.26 20.82
N SER A 174 -8.59 17.59 21.79
CA SER A 174 -8.31 16.18 22.08
C SER A 174 -9.08 15.30 21.09
N TYR A 175 -8.39 14.35 20.48
CA TYR A 175 -8.93 13.37 19.55
C TYR A 175 -8.64 11.97 20.07
N ARG A 176 -9.60 11.07 19.87
CA ARG A 176 -9.40 9.63 20.00
C ARG A 176 -9.42 9.03 18.61
N PHE A 177 -8.41 8.25 18.31
CA PHE A 177 -8.24 7.53 17.05
C PHE A 177 -8.49 6.06 17.30
N ASN A 178 -9.22 5.43 16.38
CA ASN A 178 -9.26 3.99 16.22
C ASN A 178 -9.02 3.72 14.73
N ILE A 179 -7.84 3.21 14.42
CA ILE A 179 -7.36 2.98 13.05
C ILE A 179 -6.95 1.52 12.98
N ASP A 180 -7.66 0.73 12.18
CA ASP A 180 -7.36 -0.69 11.94
C ASP A 180 -7.16 -1.51 13.25
N GLY A 181 -7.94 -1.20 14.28
CA GLY A 181 -7.88 -1.86 15.59
C GLY A 181 -6.87 -1.25 16.58
N PHE A 182 -6.00 -0.35 16.14
CA PHE A 182 -5.11 0.42 17.01
C PHE A 182 -5.81 1.66 17.55
N SER A 183 -5.85 1.81 18.87
CA SER A 183 -6.48 2.95 19.54
C SER A 183 -5.47 3.81 20.27
N PHE A 184 -5.51 5.13 20.04
CA PHE A 184 -4.69 6.10 20.76
C PHE A 184 -5.41 7.44 20.91
N GLU A 185 -4.94 8.26 21.86
CA GLU A 185 -5.44 9.62 22.05
C GLU A 185 -4.32 10.62 21.76
N SER A 186 -4.66 11.72 21.10
CA SER A 186 -3.70 12.79 20.83
C SER A 186 -4.38 14.15 20.79
N LYS A 187 -3.64 15.20 21.15
CA LYS A 187 -4.07 16.58 20.98
C LYS A 187 -3.54 17.11 19.66
N ALA A 188 -4.43 17.63 18.83
CA ALA A 188 -4.06 18.18 17.53
C ALA A 188 -4.76 19.50 17.24
N MET A 189 -4.10 20.34 16.44
CA MET A 189 -4.71 21.58 15.95
C MET A 189 -5.59 21.34 14.72
N LEU A 190 -5.21 20.35 13.92
CA LEU A 190 -5.87 19.96 12.69
C LEU A 190 -5.65 18.47 12.49
N ILE A 191 -6.71 17.77 12.10
CA ILE A 191 -6.66 16.39 11.63
C ILE A 191 -7.20 16.38 10.20
N ALA A 192 -6.49 15.71 9.31
CA ALA A 192 -6.92 15.48 7.94
C ALA A 192 -6.81 14.00 7.60
N VAL A 193 -7.83 13.48 6.93
CA VAL A 193 -7.89 12.15 6.31
C VAL A 193 -8.02 12.38 4.82
N SER A 194 -7.09 11.83 4.04
CA SER A 194 -6.91 12.21 2.64
C SER A 194 -6.87 11.00 1.72
N ASN A 195 -7.72 11.01 0.69
CA ASN A 195 -7.58 10.16 -0.49
C ASN A 195 -6.74 10.85 -1.58
N GLY A 196 -6.80 12.18 -1.64
CA GLY A 196 -6.03 12.96 -2.58
C GLY A 196 -4.69 13.47 -2.07
N ILE A 197 -3.99 14.21 -2.93
CA ILE A 197 -2.65 14.76 -2.65
C ILE A 197 -2.68 16.26 -2.37
N CYS A 198 -3.76 16.94 -2.75
CA CYS A 198 -3.92 18.39 -2.68
C CYS A 198 -5.02 18.77 -1.69
N TYR A 199 -4.89 19.95 -1.11
CA TYR A 199 -5.85 20.52 -0.17
C TYR A 199 -5.81 22.04 -0.27
N GLY A 200 -6.95 22.71 -0.14
CA GLY A 200 -7.00 24.17 0.05
C GLY A 200 -6.43 24.99 -1.12
N GLY A 201 -6.63 24.56 -2.36
CA GLY A 201 -6.15 25.27 -3.56
C GLY A 201 -4.75 24.86 -4.03
N GLY A 202 -4.42 23.58 -3.90
CA GLY A 202 -3.19 22.96 -4.40
C GLY A 202 -2.07 22.83 -3.38
N MET A 203 -2.33 23.06 -2.08
CA MET A 203 -1.35 22.76 -1.03
C MET A 203 -1.18 21.25 -0.96
N LYS A 204 0.04 20.75 -1.15
CA LYS A 204 0.34 19.32 -1.05
C LYS A 204 0.36 18.93 0.42
N VAL A 205 -0.53 18.02 0.83
CA VAL A 205 -0.64 17.56 2.23
C VAL A 205 -0.02 16.19 2.43
N VAL A 206 0.17 15.44 1.34
CA VAL A 206 0.85 14.14 1.34
C VAL A 206 2.17 14.28 0.59
N ALA A 207 3.27 13.83 1.21
CA ALA A 207 4.58 13.80 0.55
C ALA A 207 4.64 12.63 -0.43
N HIS A 208 5.05 12.92 -1.67
CA HIS A 208 5.32 12.03 -2.81
C HIS A 208 4.14 11.57 -3.69
N VAL A 209 4.35 11.77 -4.99
CA VAL A 209 3.52 11.41 -6.16
C VAL A 209 3.60 9.89 -6.47
N SER A 210 4.40 9.14 -5.69
CA SER A 210 4.57 7.69 -5.77
C SER A 210 3.90 6.96 -4.60
N THR A 211 2.97 7.60 -3.89
CA THR A 211 2.22 6.93 -2.84
C THR A 211 1.13 6.06 -3.48
N PRO A 212 1.07 4.75 -3.14
CA PRO A 212 -0.03 3.91 -3.54
C PRO A 212 -1.36 4.54 -3.09
N SER A 213 -2.44 4.32 -3.83
CA SER A 213 -3.80 4.69 -3.45
C SER A 213 -4.11 4.29 -2.00
N PRO A 214 -5.04 4.96 -1.30
CA PRO A 214 -5.51 4.51 0.01
C PRO A 214 -5.86 3.01 0.05
N ALA A 215 -6.48 2.46 -1.00
CA ALA A 215 -6.76 1.02 -1.12
C ALA A 215 -5.49 0.18 -1.28
N GLU A 216 -4.50 0.61 -2.05
CA GLU A 216 -3.20 -0.08 -2.12
C GLU A 216 -2.41 0.05 -0.81
N ARG A 217 -2.51 1.19 -0.10
CA ARG A 217 -1.96 1.36 1.25
C ARG A 217 -2.69 0.50 2.26
N TYR A 218 -4.01 0.36 2.15
CA TYR A 218 -4.81 -0.52 2.99
C TYR A 218 -4.52 -1.99 2.67
N ALA A 219 -4.38 -2.37 1.40
CA ALA A 219 -3.97 -3.70 0.99
C ALA A 219 -2.54 -4.00 1.46
N ALA A 220 -1.62 -3.06 1.34
CA ALA A 220 -0.25 -3.18 1.83
C ALA A 220 -0.18 -3.16 3.37
N ALA A 221 -1.00 -2.38 4.06
CA ALA A 221 -1.11 -2.37 5.53
C ALA A 221 -1.77 -3.67 6.03
N LYS A 222 -2.78 -4.19 5.33
CA LYS A 222 -3.39 -5.49 5.57
C LYS A 222 -2.38 -6.62 5.33
N LYS A 223 -1.53 -6.50 4.30
CA LYS A 223 -0.41 -7.41 4.03
C LYS A 223 0.71 -7.29 5.09
N ARG A 224 0.99 -6.08 5.59
CA ARG A 224 1.90 -5.86 6.74
C ARG A 224 1.31 -6.41 8.04
N SER A 225 -0.01 -6.38 8.20
CA SER A 225 -0.69 -6.99 9.35
C SER A 225 -0.76 -8.52 9.27
N SER A 226 -0.69 -9.10 8.07
CA SER A 226 -0.64 -10.57 7.90
C SER A 226 0.74 -11.14 8.18
N HIS A 227 1.81 -10.34 8.04
CA HIS A 227 3.20 -10.76 8.21
C HIS A 227 3.99 -9.83 9.15
N PRO A 228 3.60 -9.73 10.44
CA PRO A 228 4.25 -8.85 11.41
C PRO A 228 5.73 -9.20 11.64
N LEU A 229 6.11 -10.47 11.67
CA LEU A 229 7.49 -10.90 11.91
C LEU A 229 8.39 -10.58 10.71
N THR A 230 7.89 -10.73 9.48
CA THR A 230 8.60 -10.28 8.28
C THR A 230 8.84 -8.78 8.33
N THR A 231 7.83 -8.01 8.74
CA THR A 231 7.94 -6.55 8.87
C THR A 231 8.96 -6.15 9.94
N GLU A 232 8.96 -6.82 11.10
CA GLU A 232 9.94 -6.61 12.17
C GLU A 232 11.36 -6.92 11.70
N PHE A 233 11.55 -8.05 11.01
CA PHE A 233 12.85 -8.46 10.48
C PHE A 233 13.40 -7.48 9.44
N MET A 234 12.57 -7.03 8.50
CA MET A 234 12.96 -6.05 7.48
C MET A 234 13.44 -4.73 8.09
N ALA A 235 12.93 -4.34 9.26
CA ALA A 235 13.33 -3.12 9.94
C ALA A 235 14.78 -3.15 10.45
N ASN A 236 15.42 -4.33 10.51
CA ASN A 236 16.82 -4.48 10.90
C ASN A 236 17.81 -4.16 9.77
N TYR A 237 17.33 -3.87 8.55
CA TYR A 237 18.17 -3.60 7.39
C TYR A 237 17.97 -2.16 6.89
N ASP A 238 19.07 -1.51 6.50
CA ASP A 238 19.07 -0.14 5.97
C ASP A 238 18.69 -0.06 4.48
N PHE A 239 18.35 -1.19 3.86
CA PHE A 239 17.97 -1.29 2.46
C PHE A 239 16.64 -2.04 2.29
N GLY A 240 15.91 -1.72 1.21
CA GLY A 240 14.67 -2.41 0.88
C GLY A 240 14.92 -3.81 0.33
N PHE A 241 14.03 -4.75 0.66
CA PHE A 241 14.12 -6.12 0.16
C PHE A 241 13.57 -6.20 -1.27
N ASP A 242 14.17 -7.07 -2.08
CA ASP A 242 13.64 -7.46 -3.38
C ASP A 242 12.38 -8.32 -3.22
N GLU A 243 11.54 -8.36 -4.25
CA GLU A 243 10.24 -9.03 -4.21
C GLU A 243 10.35 -10.50 -3.78
N PHE A 244 11.34 -11.24 -4.30
CA PHE A 244 11.54 -12.65 -3.96
C PHE A 244 11.96 -12.85 -2.50
N GLN A 245 12.69 -11.89 -1.91
CA GLN A 245 13.12 -11.94 -0.52
C GLN A 245 11.90 -11.75 0.39
N SER A 246 11.09 -10.72 0.12
CA SER A 246 9.85 -10.49 0.87
C SER A 246 8.86 -11.64 0.72
N LEU A 247 8.69 -12.18 -0.48
CA LEU A 247 7.78 -13.31 -0.71
C LEU A 247 8.25 -14.59 0.02
N GLY A 248 9.55 -14.87 0.00
CA GLY A 248 10.15 -15.97 0.76
C GLY A 248 9.90 -15.85 2.26
N CYS A 249 10.09 -14.66 2.83
CA CYS A 249 9.80 -14.40 4.24
C CYS A 249 8.31 -14.58 4.57
N HIS A 250 7.42 -14.01 3.77
CA HIS A 250 5.97 -14.15 3.98
C HIS A 250 5.54 -15.63 4.00
N HIS A 251 6.01 -16.44 3.05
CA HIS A 251 5.67 -17.87 3.01
C HIS A 251 6.23 -18.64 4.20
N LEU A 252 7.42 -18.29 4.68
CA LEU A 252 7.95 -18.89 5.91
C LEU A 252 7.13 -18.52 7.14
N GLU A 253 6.73 -17.26 7.26
CA GLU A 253 5.86 -16.81 8.36
C GLU A 253 4.46 -17.44 8.28
N ASP A 254 3.96 -17.75 7.08
CA ASP A 254 2.72 -18.52 6.86
C ASP A 254 2.86 -20.02 7.21
N GLY A 255 4.02 -20.47 7.70
CA GLY A 255 4.26 -21.87 8.06
C GLY A 255 4.63 -22.77 6.88
N LYS A 256 5.00 -22.23 5.72
CA LYS A 256 5.41 -23.00 4.54
C LYS A 256 6.92 -23.15 4.46
N SER A 257 7.39 -24.25 3.88
CA SER A 257 8.78 -24.38 3.41
C SER A 257 8.96 -23.62 2.09
N VAL A 258 10.19 -23.14 1.81
CA VAL A 258 10.48 -22.33 0.62
C VAL A 258 11.74 -22.80 -0.11
N LEU A 259 11.71 -22.73 -1.44
CA LEU A 259 12.87 -22.87 -2.32
C LEU A 259 13.15 -21.51 -2.96
N VAL A 260 14.34 -20.96 -2.74
CA VAL A 260 14.77 -19.67 -3.29
C VAL A 260 15.88 -19.92 -4.30
N ALA A 261 15.58 -19.69 -5.58
CA ALA A 261 16.55 -19.73 -6.66
C ALA A 261 16.89 -18.30 -7.12
N ALA A 262 18.09 -17.83 -6.79
CA ALA A 262 18.57 -16.50 -7.20
C ALA A 262 20.11 -16.49 -7.34
N PRO A 263 20.68 -15.77 -8.32
CA PRO A 263 22.12 -15.73 -8.55
C PRO A 263 22.93 -15.34 -7.31
N THR A 264 24.18 -15.80 -7.23
CA THR A 264 25.10 -15.39 -6.15
C THR A 264 25.23 -13.87 -6.12
N GLY A 265 25.10 -13.28 -4.93
CA GLY A 265 25.10 -11.83 -4.73
C GLY A 265 23.71 -11.17 -4.77
N ALA A 266 22.65 -11.88 -5.15
CA ALA A 266 21.28 -11.35 -5.15
C ALA A 266 20.63 -11.27 -3.74
N GLY A 267 21.32 -11.68 -2.68
CA GLY A 267 20.79 -11.61 -1.32
C GLY A 267 19.87 -12.77 -0.90
N LYS A 268 19.93 -13.93 -1.57
CA LYS A 268 19.15 -15.14 -1.21
C LYS A 268 19.29 -15.54 0.28
N THR A 269 20.44 -15.24 0.87
CA THR A 269 20.77 -15.49 2.28
C THR A 269 19.77 -14.84 3.25
N ILE A 270 19.15 -13.73 2.88
CA ILE A 270 18.16 -13.01 3.70
C ILE A 270 17.01 -13.92 4.12
N VAL A 271 16.54 -14.80 3.23
CA VAL A 271 15.44 -15.72 3.56
C VAL A 271 15.88 -16.80 4.56
N GLY A 272 17.14 -17.23 4.50
CA GLY A 272 17.73 -18.13 5.50
C GLY A 272 17.97 -17.44 6.85
N GLU A 273 18.38 -16.18 6.85
CA GLU A 273 18.48 -15.35 8.07
C GLU A 273 17.11 -15.09 8.69
N PHE A 274 16.06 -14.99 7.87
CA PHE A 274 14.70 -14.89 8.39
C PHE A 274 14.26 -16.17 9.12
N ALA A 275 14.67 -17.36 8.66
CA ALA A 275 14.40 -18.60 9.39
C ALA A 275 15.11 -18.66 10.75
N THR A 276 16.35 -18.16 10.84
CA THR A 276 17.05 -18.07 12.13
C THR A 276 16.36 -17.09 13.08
N PHE A 277 15.85 -15.98 12.54
CA PHE A 277 15.03 -15.01 13.28
C PHE A 277 13.69 -15.63 13.77
N LEU A 278 12.98 -16.38 12.92
CA LEU A 278 11.75 -17.06 13.32
C LEU A 278 11.99 -18.10 14.43
N ALA A 279 13.11 -18.83 14.37
CA ALA A 279 13.49 -19.78 15.41
C ALA A 279 13.67 -19.10 16.77
N GLU A 280 14.34 -17.95 16.81
CA GLU A 280 14.45 -17.12 18.00
C GLU A 280 13.07 -16.67 18.51
N LYS A 281 12.22 -16.13 17.64
CA LYS A 281 10.89 -15.63 18.01
C LYS A 281 9.95 -16.72 18.53
N ASN A 282 10.01 -17.91 17.94
CA ASN A 282 9.13 -19.03 18.28
C ASN A 282 9.69 -19.91 19.41
N GLY A 283 10.94 -19.68 19.84
CA GLY A 283 11.59 -20.48 20.88
C GLY A 283 12.01 -21.88 20.42
N ASN A 284 12.16 -22.09 19.11
CA ASN A 284 12.58 -23.36 18.51
C ASN A 284 14.04 -23.30 18.08
N ARG A 285 14.64 -24.45 17.75
CA ARG A 285 15.98 -24.50 17.14
C ARG A 285 15.95 -24.24 15.63
N CYS A 286 17.09 -23.75 15.12
CA CYS A 286 17.38 -23.64 13.70
C CYS A 286 18.71 -24.31 13.37
N PHE A 287 18.72 -25.22 12.39
CA PHE A 287 19.94 -25.76 11.84
C PHE A 287 20.25 -25.10 10.50
N TYR A 288 21.44 -24.50 10.39
CA TYR A 288 21.91 -23.86 9.17
C TYR A 288 22.99 -24.73 8.53
N THR A 289 22.64 -25.42 7.45
CA THR A 289 23.56 -26.34 6.77
C THR A 289 24.28 -25.66 5.62
N THR A 290 25.55 -25.97 5.46
CA THR A 290 26.37 -25.54 4.33
C THR A 290 27.16 -26.72 3.74
N PRO A 291 27.53 -26.70 2.45
CA PRO A 291 28.11 -27.87 1.79
C PRO A 291 29.56 -28.15 2.20
N ILE A 292 30.27 -27.20 2.79
CA ILE A 292 31.69 -27.39 3.16
C ILE A 292 32.02 -26.67 4.47
N LYS A 293 32.97 -27.22 5.21
CA LYS A 293 33.45 -26.70 6.50
C LYS A 293 33.83 -25.22 6.45
N ALA A 294 34.51 -24.77 5.40
CA ALA A 294 34.92 -23.37 5.28
C ALA A 294 33.72 -22.42 5.30
N LEU A 295 32.64 -22.77 4.60
CA LEU A 295 31.40 -21.99 4.58
C LEU A 295 30.65 -22.11 5.92
N SER A 296 30.67 -23.27 6.57
CA SER A 296 30.10 -23.41 7.92
C SER A 296 30.79 -22.48 8.91
N ASN A 297 32.12 -22.41 8.88
CA ASN A 297 32.89 -21.52 9.76
C ASN A 297 32.60 -20.04 9.47
N GLN A 298 32.53 -19.65 8.20
CA GLN A 298 32.19 -18.28 7.83
C GLN A 298 30.78 -17.91 8.33
N LYS A 299 29.78 -18.76 8.05
CA LYS A 299 28.40 -18.53 8.48
C LYS A 299 28.25 -18.51 10.00
N TYR A 300 28.99 -19.37 10.71
CA TYR A 300 29.05 -19.33 12.18
C TYR A 300 29.54 -17.98 12.69
N GLN A 301 30.64 -17.46 12.15
CA GLN A 301 31.16 -16.15 12.55
C GLN A 301 30.19 -15.01 12.24
N ASP A 302 29.46 -15.10 11.13
CA ASP A 302 28.45 -14.10 10.77
C ASP A 302 27.25 -14.13 11.73
N LEU A 303 26.73 -15.32 12.07
CA LEU A 303 25.62 -15.46 13.00
C LEU A 303 26.01 -15.14 14.46
N VAL A 304 27.24 -15.46 14.88
CA VAL A 304 27.76 -15.05 16.20
C VAL A 304 27.78 -13.53 16.36
N LYS A 305 28.12 -12.78 15.29
CA LYS A 305 28.06 -11.30 15.34
C LYS A 305 26.64 -10.77 15.53
N LEU A 306 25.64 -11.49 15.03
CA LEU A 306 24.23 -11.09 15.08
C LEU A 306 23.55 -11.50 16.39
N TYR A 307 23.77 -12.73 16.83
CA TYR A 307 23.03 -13.34 17.95
C TYR A 307 23.87 -13.58 19.22
N GLY A 308 25.19 -13.46 19.13
CA GLY A 308 26.11 -13.77 20.23
C GLY A 308 26.60 -15.22 20.23
N ASP A 309 27.70 -15.48 20.94
CA ASP A 309 28.33 -16.80 21.02
C ASP A 309 27.55 -17.81 21.87
N SER A 310 26.73 -17.33 22.80
CA SER A 310 25.83 -18.18 23.61
C SER A 310 24.68 -18.78 22.81
N GLU A 311 24.22 -18.08 21.77
CA GLU A 311 23.04 -18.48 20.98
C GLU A 311 23.40 -19.30 19.73
N VAL A 312 24.68 -19.35 19.36
CA VAL A 312 25.15 -19.95 18.09
C VAL A 312 26.19 -21.04 18.34
N GLY A 313 25.98 -22.19 17.70
CA GLY A 313 26.87 -23.35 17.70
C GLY A 313 27.43 -23.68 16.32
N LEU A 314 28.47 -24.50 16.31
CA LEU A 314 29.10 -25.03 15.11
C LEU A 314 29.31 -26.54 15.25
N LEU A 315 28.76 -27.33 14.32
CA LEU A 315 29.00 -28.76 14.20
C LEU A 315 29.54 -29.09 12.81
N THR A 316 30.80 -29.46 12.75
CA THR A 316 31.44 -29.99 11.54
C THR A 316 32.06 -31.33 11.88
N GLY A 317 32.42 -32.15 10.88
CA GLY A 317 32.92 -33.52 11.13
C GLY A 317 34.10 -33.62 12.10
N ASP A 318 34.84 -32.55 12.32
CA ASP A 318 36.02 -32.47 13.19
C ASP A 318 35.98 -31.32 14.21
N SER A 319 34.86 -30.59 14.35
CA SER A 319 34.75 -29.50 15.33
C SER A 319 33.34 -29.38 15.87
N SER A 320 33.22 -29.28 17.20
CA SER A 320 31.97 -29.11 17.92
C SER A 320 32.10 -27.95 18.90
N ILE A 321 31.32 -26.90 18.69
CA ILE A 321 31.27 -25.70 19.52
C ILE A 321 29.81 -25.43 19.85
N ASN A 322 29.49 -25.27 21.13
CA ASN A 322 28.13 -24.94 21.61
C ASN A 322 27.03 -25.74 20.89
N SER A 323 27.14 -27.08 20.85
CA SER A 323 26.25 -27.96 20.06
C SER A 323 24.78 -27.89 20.48
N GLU A 324 24.53 -27.42 21.70
CA GLU A 324 23.19 -27.24 22.27
C GLU A 324 22.60 -25.85 22.04
N ALA A 325 23.27 -25.01 21.27
CA ALA A 325 22.79 -23.69 20.90
C ALA A 325 21.43 -23.75 20.17
N ARG A 326 20.66 -22.66 20.26
CA ARG A 326 19.41 -22.53 19.51
C ARG A 326 19.68 -22.56 18.00
N ILE A 327 20.72 -21.85 17.56
CA ILE A 327 21.12 -21.78 16.16
C ILE A 327 22.39 -22.59 15.99
N VAL A 328 22.37 -23.67 15.21
CA VAL A 328 23.57 -24.49 14.97
C VAL A 328 23.92 -24.48 13.50
N VAL A 329 25.10 -23.95 13.18
CA VAL A 329 25.67 -24.04 11.84
C VAL A 329 26.38 -25.36 11.68
N MET A 330 26.14 -26.09 10.60
CA MET A 330 26.75 -27.39 10.40
C MET A 330 27.02 -27.73 8.94
N THR A 331 27.85 -28.74 8.67
CA THR A 331 27.91 -29.32 7.32
C THR A 331 26.67 -30.16 7.06
N THR A 332 26.19 -30.21 5.82
CA THR A 332 25.00 -30.97 5.43
C THR A 332 25.04 -32.44 5.88
N GLU A 333 26.21 -33.07 5.78
CA GLU A 333 26.43 -34.46 6.19
C GLU A 333 26.21 -34.70 7.69
N VAL A 334 26.49 -33.69 8.53
CA VAL A 334 26.28 -33.79 9.98
C VAL A 334 24.79 -33.87 10.28
N LEU A 335 23.97 -33.02 9.66
CA LEU A 335 22.51 -33.07 9.82
C LEU A 335 21.96 -34.45 9.43
N ARG A 336 22.36 -34.93 8.26
CA ARG A 336 21.94 -36.26 7.77
C ARG A 336 22.31 -37.37 8.76
N ASN A 337 23.51 -37.34 9.31
CA ASN A 337 23.93 -38.33 10.31
C ASN A 337 23.12 -38.22 11.62
N MET A 338 22.78 -37.01 12.06
CA MET A 338 21.93 -36.80 13.23
C MET A 338 20.52 -37.37 13.04
N ILE A 339 19.95 -37.22 11.84
CA ILE A 339 18.64 -37.80 11.48
C ILE A 339 18.70 -39.33 11.58
N TYR A 340 19.71 -39.98 10.99
CA TYR A 340 19.85 -41.43 11.07
C TYR A 340 20.17 -41.95 12.48
N ALA A 341 20.88 -41.16 13.28
CA ALA A 341 21.18 -41.51 14.65
C ALA A 341 19.98 -41.34 15.60
N GLY A 342 18.87 -40.75 15.15
CA GLY A 342 17.73 -40.43 16.00
C GLY A 342 18.08 -39.40 17.08
N SER A 343 18.87 -38.39 16.73
CA SER A 343 19.32 -37.36 17.68
C SER A 343 18.15 -36.57 18.27
N ASN A 344 18.08 -36.51 19.61
CA ASN A 344 17.08 -35.72 20.34
C ASN A 344 17.15 -34.20 20.03
N ALA A 345 18.28 -33.71 19.49
CA ALA A 345 18.42 -32.31 19.06
C ALA A 345 17.51 -31.93 17.88
N ILE A 346 16.80 -32.90 17.28
CA ILE A 346 15.79 -32.68 16.23
C ILE A 346 14.40 -32.48 16.85
N ASP A 347 14.19 -32.83 18.11
CA ASP A 347 12.87 -32.80 18.74
C ASP A 347 12.30 -31.38 18.82
N ASP A 348 13.14 -30.40 19.18
CA ASP A 348 12.83 -28.97 19.28
C ASP A 348 13.22 -28.16 18.02
N LEU A 349 13.55 -28.84 16.92
CA LEU A 349 13.90 -28.22 15.65
C LEU A 349 12.65 -27.65 14.97
N GLY A 350 12.66 -26.35 14.68
CA GLY A 350 11.60 -25.68 13.91
C GLY A 350 11.98 -25.43 12.45
N TYR A 351 13.27 -25.17 12.20
CA TYR A 351 13.75 -24.68 10.92
C TYR A 351 15.05 -25.34 10.48
N VAL A 352 15.14 -25.70 9.20
CA VAL A 352 16.38 -26.13 8.55
C VAL A 352 16.66 -25.26 7.34
N VAL A 353 17.80 -24.55 7.35
CA VAL A 353 18.31 -23.86 6.18
C VAL A 353 19.27 -24.79 5.44
N MET A 354 18.97 -25.05 4.17
CA MET A 354 19.79 -25.84 3.26
C MET A 354 20.42 -24.92 2.23
N ASP A 355 21.64 -24.45 2.52
CA ASP A 355 22.39 -23.61 1.58
C ASP A 355 22.97 -24.45 0.43
N GLU A 356 23.08 -23.81 -0.74
CA GLU A 356 23.59 -24.41 -1.97
C GLU A 356 22.85 -25.70 -2.37
N VAL A 357 21.52 -25.73 -2.27
CA VAL A 357 20.69 -26.93 -2.59
C VAL A 357 20.85 -27.44 -4.04
N HIS A 358 21.46 -26.68 -4.95
CA HIS A 358 21.80 -27.19 -6.28
C HIS A 358 22.76 -28.40 -6.26
N TYR A 359 23.43 -28.66 -5.14
CA TYR A 359 24.14 -29.93 -4.93
C TYR A 359 23.20 -31.15 -4.96
N LEU A 360 21.87 -30.98 -4.88
CA LEU A 360 20.89 -32.05 -5.14
C LEU A 360 21.09 -32.71 -6.51
N ALA A 361 21.48 -31.92 -7.52
CA ALA A 361 21.77 -32.43 -8.86
C ALA A 361 23.19 -33.03 -9.01
N ASP A 362 24.01 -32.98 -7.95
CA ASP A 362 25.36 -33.54 -7.95
C ASP A 362 25.32 -35.07 -7.85
N LYS A 363 25.93 -35.76 -8.81
CA LYS A 363 25.91 -37.23 -8.91
C LYS A 363 26.55 -37.97 -7.72
N PHE A 364 27.42 -37.30 -6.96
CA PHE A 364 28.17 -37.91 -5.87
C PHE A 364 27.68 -37.43 -4.50
N ARG A 365 27.20 -36.19 -4.41
CA ARG A 365 26.82 -35.54 -3.13
C ARG A 365 25.32 -35.32 -2.98
N GLY A 366 24.54 -35.36 -4.06
CA GLY A 366 23.10 -35.06 -4.04
C GLY A 366 22.28 -35.96 -3.13
N ALA A 367 22.67 -37.23 -2.99
CA ALA A 367 22.02 -38.19 -2.10
C ALA A 367 21.90 -37.68 -0.65
N VAL A 368 22.89 -36.92 -0.15
CA VAL A 368 22.84 -36.38 1.22
C VAL A 368 21.69 -35.38 1.38
N TRP A 369 21.45 -34.53 0.38
CA TRP A 369 20.35 -33.57 0.41
C TRP A 369 19.00 -34.27 0.26
N GLU A 370 18.90 -35.26 -0.63
CA GLU A 370 17.69 -36.08 -0.80
C GLU A 370 17.30 -36.80 0.50
N GLU A 371 18.26 -37.46 1.14
CA GLU A 371 18.05 -38.18 2.40
C GLU A 371 17.54 -37.24 3.51
N ILE A 372 18.05 -36.01 3.60
CA ILE A 372 17.56 -35.01 4.57
C ILE A 372 16.12 -34.62 4.25
N LEU A 373 15.81 -34.29 3.01
CA LEU A 373 14.47 -33.88 2.60
C LEU A 373 13.42 -34.98 2.82
N ILE A 374 13.80 -36.24 2.61
CA ILE A 374 12.90 -37.40 2.77
C ILE A 374 12.66 -37.73 4.25
N HIS A 375 13.69 -37.62 5.09
CA HIS A 375 13.64 -38.10 6.47
C HIS A 375 13.36 -37.01 7.51
N LEU A 376 13.44 -35.73 7.15
CA LEU A 376 13.05 -34.65 8.05
C LEU A 376 11.53 -34.74 8.37
N PRO A 377 11.15 -34.66 9.65
CA PRO A 377 9.75 -34.54 10.02
C PRO A 377 9.03 -33.36 9.33
N GLU A 378 7.81 -33.59 8.84
CA GLU A 378 7.00 -32.58 8.13
C GLU A 378 6.74 -31.29 8.92
N ARG A 379 6.81 -31.35 10.26
CA ARG A 379 6.65 -30.19 11.14
C ARG A 379 7.77 -29.15 11.00
N ILE A 380 8.92 -29.54 10.44
CA ILE A 380 10.11 -28.70 10.33
C ILE A 380 10.03 -27.94 9.00
N GLN A 381 10.09 -26.62 9.07
CA GLN A 381 10.11 -25.78 7.88
C GLN A 381 11.51 -25.77 7.25
N ILE A 382 11.55 -25.94 5.94
CA ILE A 382 12.80 -26.04 5.17
C ILE A 382 12.97 -24.76 4.33
N VAL A 383 14.16 -24.17 4.40
CA VAL A 383 14.59 -23.06 3.54
C VAL A 383 15.71 -23.54 2.64
N SER A 384 15.38 -23.83 1.39
CA SER A 384 16.34 -24.28 0.39
C SER A 384 16.85 -23.09 -0.43
N LEU A 385 18.16 -22.83 -0.40
CA LEU A 385 18.78 -21.70 -1.11
C LEU A 385 19.62 -22.20 -2.27
N SER A 386 19.38 -21.69 -3.48
CA SER A 386 20.09 -22.08 -4.70
C SER A 386 20.57 -20.89 -5.52
N ALA A 387 21.81 -20.97 -6.01
CA ALA A 387 22.35 -20.01 -6.97
C ALA A 387 21.98 -20.31 -8.44
N THR A 388 21.60 -21.56 -8.77
CA THR A 388 21.70 -22.09 -10.14
C THR A 388 20.59 -23.06 -10.56
N VAL A 389 19.51 -23.23 -9.78
CA VAL A 389 18.40 -24.11 -10.20
C VAL A 389 17.66 -23.46 -11.36
N SER A 390 17.86 -24.00 -12.57
CA SER A 390 17.30 -23.50 -13.83
C SER A 390 15.81 -23.78 -14.02
N ASN A 391 15.17 -24.54 -13.12
CA ASN A 391 13.76 -24.93 -13.19
C ASN A 391 12.99 -24.61 -11.89
N ALA A 392 13.16 -23.40 -11.34
CA ALA A 392 12.46 -23.00 -10.12
C ALA A 392 10.92 -22.94 -10.27
N GLU A 393 10.39 -22.86 -11.49
CA GLU A 393 8.95 -22.85 -11.77
C GLU A 393 8.30 -24.25 -11.81
N GLU A 394 9.09 -25.33 -11.69
CA GLU A 394 8.59 -26.73 -11.74
C GLU A 394 8.52 -27.43 -10.37
N PHE A 395 8.85 -26.75 -9.26
CA PHE A 395 8.93 -27.30 -7.90
C PHE A 395 7.89 -26.77 -6.93
#